data_AF-A0A0D0AGM2-F1
#
_entry.id   AF-A0A0D0AGM2-F1
#
_cell.length_a   1.000
_cell.length_b   1.000
_cell.length_c   1.000
_cell.angle_alpha   90.00
_cell.angle_beta   90.00
_cell.angle_gamma   90.00
#
_symmetry.space_group_name_H-M   'P 1'
#
loop_
_entity.id
_entity.type
_entity.pdbx_description
1 polymer ?
#
loop_
_entity_poly.entity_id
_entity_poly.type
_entity_poly.pdbx_seq_one_letter_code
_entity_poly.pdbx_strand_id
1 'polypeptide(L)'
;MNDTAEQSVMLHLHQTYGKTIHTWAFDDFPELPLGPPHLMMSYTGINPPSDDAIHSRDERSGISSSAKKGLREGYLPRYQKDNKADQWETSGTGIMFKPEETQIR
;
A
#
# COMPACT_ATOMS: atom_id res chain seq x y z
N MET A 1 -0.09 -18.65 -7.23
CA MET A 1 0.12 -17.87 -5.98
C MET A 1 -0.50 -18.65 -4.85
N ASN A 2 0.22 -18.91 -3.75
CA ASN A 2 -0.32 -19.70 -2.63
C ASN A 2 -1.23 -18.83 -1.74
N ASP A 3 -2.51 -19.16 -1.68
CA ASP A 3 -3.52 -18.42 -0.90
C ASP A 3 -3.19 -18.35 0.59
N THR A 4 -2.56 -19.38 1.14
CA THR A 4 -2.17 -19.43 2.56
C THR A 4 -1.09 -18.38 2.87
N ALA A 5 -0.15 -18.18 1.94
CA ALA A 5 0.90 -17.17 2.09
C ALA A 5 0.34 -15.75 1.91
N GLU A 6 -0.64 -15.56 1.03
CA GLU A 6 -1.33 -14.28 0.86
C GLU A 6 -2.13 -13.92 2.12
N GLN A 7 -2.82 -14.89 2.73
CA GLN A 7 -3.72 -14.66 3.86
C GLN A 7 -3.01 -14.01 5.06
N SER A 8 -1.85 -14.54 5.46
CA SER A 8 -1.08 -14.00 6.59
C SER A 8 -0.62 -12.56 6.33
N VAL A 9 -0.19 -12.25 5.10
CA VAL A 9 0.25 -10.92 4.70
C VAL A 9 -0.93 -9.95 4.66
N MET A 10 -2.06 -10.35 4.09
CA MET A 10 -3.25 -9.51 3.96
C MET A 10 -3.86 -9.13 5.31
N LEU A 11 -3.78 -10.01 6.32
CA LEU A 11 -4.21 -9.67 7.69
C LEU A 11 -3.42 -8.51 8.30
N HIS A 12 -2.13 -8.39 7.96
CA HIS A 12 -1.30 -7.27 8.41
C HIS A 12 -1.52 -6.03 7.54
N LEU A 13 -1.54 -6.20 6.20
CA LEU A 13 -1.66 -5.09 5.25
C LEU A 13 -3.01 -4.38 5.35
N HIS A 14 -4.10 -5.10 5.63
CA HIS A 14 -5.43 -4.52 5.66
C HIS A 14 -5.58 -3.39 6.71
N GLN A 15 -4.73 -3.39 7.75
CA GLN A 15 -4.81 -2.45 8.86
C GLN A 15 -3.89 -1.23 8.70
N THR A 16 -3.10 -1.14 7.62
CA THR A 16 -2.09 -0.09 7.46
C THR A 16 -2.65 1.24 6.93
N TYR A 17 -3.96 1.34 6.69
CA TYR A 17 -4.57 2.48 5.99
C TYR A 17 -3.91 2.79 4.63
N GLY A 18 -3.33 1.79 3.96
CA GLY A 18 -2.58 2.01 2.72
C GLY A 18 -1.31 2.85 2.89
N LYS A 19 -0.80 2.98 4.11
CA LYS A 19 0.41 3.76 4.42
C LYS A 19 1.63 2.86 4.53
N THR A 20 2.72 3.26 3.90
CA THR A 20 4.00 2.55 3.92
C THR A 20 5.15 3.53 4.14
N ILE A 21 6.22 3.07 4.79
CA ILE A 21 7.48 3.80 4.88
C ILE A 21 8.46 3.20 3.88
N HIS A 22 8.90 4.01 2.93
CA HIS A 22 9.92 3.64 1.95
C HIS A 22 11.27 4.19 2.43
N THR A 23 12.23 3.32 2.69
CA THR A 23 13.57 3.71 3.16
C THR A 23 14.58 3.84 2.02
N TRP A 24 14.13 3.76 0.77
CA TRP A 24 14.97 3.88 -0.41
C TRP A 24 14.27 4.73 -1.47
N ALA A 25 14.79 5.94 -1.68
CA ALA A 25 14.38 6.82 -2.77
C ALA A 25 15.17 6.49 -4.04
N PHE A 26 14.76 5.45 -4.76
CA PHE A 26 15.49 4.99 -5.94
C PHE A 26 15.56 6.04 -7.06
N ASP A 27 14.56 6.94 -7.14
CA ASP A 27 14.51 8.02 -8.13
C ASP A 27 15.66 9.03 -7.95
N ASP A 28 16.13 9.23 -6.71
CA ASP A 28 17.23 10.14 -6.37
C ASP A 28 18.57 9.41 -6.24
N PHE A 29 18.57 8.24 -5.58
CA PHE A 29 19.77 7.44 -5.29
C PHE A 29 19.56 5.99 -5.75
N PRO A 30 19.64 5.71 -7.06
CA PRO A 30 19.38 4.38 -7.61
C PRO A 30 20.45 3.35 -7.23
N GLU A 31 21.67 3.80 -6.94
CA GLU A 31 22.81 2.91 -6.66
C GLU A 31 22.90 2.48 -5.20
N LEU A 32 22.36 3.29 -4.27
CA LEU A 32 22.47 3.06 -2.83
C LEU A 32 21.18 3.51 -2.13
N PRO A 33 20.70 2.79 -1.09
CA PRO A 33 19.51 3.17 -0.33
C PRO A 33 19.80 4.33 0.62
N LEU A 34 20.04 5.50 0.04
CA LEU A 34 20.30 6.76 0.73
C LEU A 34 19.03 7.60 0.82
N GLY A 35 19.01 8.51 1.80
CA GLY A 35 17.95 9.48 2.01
C GLY A 35 17.10 9.21 3.26
N PRO A 36 16.24 10.17 3.64
CA PRO A 36 15.29 9.97 4.71
C PRO A 36 14.23 8.92 4.33
N PRO A 37 13.58 8.28 5.31
CA PRO A 37 12.38 7.50 5.04
C PRO A 37 11.29 8.38 4.41
N HIS A 38 10.50 7.83 3.50
CA HIS A 38 9.36 8.51 2.88
C HIS A 38 8.05 7.84 3.27
N LEU A 39 7.09 8.64 3.75
CA LEU A 39 5.72 8.18 3.97
C LEU A 39 4.97 8.19 2.64
N MET A 40 4.69 7.01 2.10
CA MET A 40 3.85 6.83 0.94
C MET A 40 2.43 6.47 1.38
N MET A 41 1.45 7.04 0.69
CA MET A 41 0.04 6.86 1.00
C MET A 41 -0.67 6.42 -0.27
N SER A 42 -1.35 5.28 -0.20
CA SER A 42 -2.24 4.81 -1.25
C SER A 42 -3.68 5.22 -0.94
N TYR A 43 -4.48 5.42 -1.98
CA TYR A 43 -5.92 5.57 -1.83
C TYR A 43 -6.50 4.35 -1.11
N THR A 44 -7.31 4.59 -0.08
CA THR A 44 -8.05 3.52 0.63
C THR A 44 -9.43 3.27 0.01
N GLY A 45 -9.87 4.13 -0.91
CA GLY A 45 -11.11 3.98 -1.65
C GLY A 45 -11.02 2.94 -2.76
N ILE A 46 -12.19 2.54 -3.28
CA ILE A 46 -12.28 1.67 -4.45
C ILE A 46 -12.02 2.52 -5.70
N ASN A 47 -10.82 2.42 -6.25
CA ASN A 47 -10.47 3.01 -7.55
C ASN A 47 -9.78 1.95 -8.42
N PRO A 48 -10.53 0.97 -8.94
CA PRO A 48 -9.95 -0.10 -9.72
C PRO A 48 -9.44 0.43 -11.07
N PRO A 49 -8.37 -0.15 -11.62
CA PRO A 49 -8.02 0.00 -13.03
C PRO A 49 -9.20 -0.39 -13.94
N SER A 50 -9.11 -0.07 -15.24
CA SER A 50 -10.14 -0.49 -16.20
C SER A 50 -10.32 -2.01 -16.20
N ASP A 51 -11.56 -2.45 -16.46
CA ASP A 51 -11.92 -3.87 -16.48
C ASP A 51 -11.07 -4.65 -17.49
N ASP A 52 -10.78 -4.06 -18.65
CA ASP A 52 -9.91 -4.66 -19.68
C ASP A 52 -8.49 -4.92 -19.15
N ALA A 53 -7.94 -3.99 -18.37
CA ALA A 53 -6.61 -4.14 -17.78
C ALA A 53 -6.59 -5.24 -16.70
N ILE A 54 -7.66 -5.33 -15.90
CA ILE A 54 -7.84 -6.39 -14.91
C ILE A 54 -7.98 -7.74 -15.61
N HIS A 55 -8.80 -7.84 -16.64
CA HIS A 55 -9.03 -9.07 -17.39
C HIS A 55 -7.75 -9.56 -18.07
N SER A 56 -7.05 -8.67 -18.78
CA SER A 56 -5.78 -8.99 -19.45
C SER A 56 -4.71 -9.47 -18.46
N ARG A 57 -4.69 -8.93 -17.24
CA ARG A 57 -3.80 -9.41 -16.16
C ARG A 57 -4.23 -10.78 -15.64
N ASP A 58 -5.52 -10.96 -15.40
CA ASP A 58 -6.09 -12.20 -14.87
C ASP A 58 -5.82 -13.38 -15.82
N GLU A 59 -5.99 -13.18 -17.13
CA GLU A 59 -5.63 -14.16 -18.16
C GLU A 59 -4.13 -14.49 -18.13
N ARG A 60 -3.26 -13.46 -18.14
CA ARG A 60 -1.80 -13.65 -18.12
C ARG A 60 -1.30 -14.36 -16.87
N SER A 61 -1.92 -14.09 -15.73
CA SER A 61 -1.52 -14.63 -14.42
C SER A 61 -2.28 -15.92 -14.04
N GLY A 62 -3.29 -16.33 -14.80
CA GLY A 62 -4.14 -17.48 -14.50
C GLY A 62 -4.90 -17.31 -13.18
N ILE A 63 -5.31 -16.09 -12.82
CA ILE A 63 -6.03 -15.77 -11.59
C ILE A 63 -7.39 -15.19 -11.89
N SER A 64 -8.30 -15.24 -10.91
CA SER A 64 -9.59 -14.55 -10.97
C SER A 64 -9.65 -13.49 -9.86
N SER A 65 -9.75 -12.22 -10.25
CA SER A 65 -9.91 -11.09 -9.32
C SER A 65 -11.15 -11.23 -8.45
N SER A 66 -12.27 -11.65 -9.04
CA SER A 66 -13.54 -11.83 -8.33
C SER A 66 -13.44 -12.97 -7.30
N ALA A 67 -12.82 -14.09 -7.66
CA ALA A 67 -12.58 -15.19 -6.73
C ALA A 67 -11.65 -14.76 -5.58
N LYS A 68 -10.56 -14.04 -5.88
CA LYS A 68 -9.65 -13.49 -4.87
C LYS A 68 -10.34 -12.49 -3.94
N LYS A 69 -11.23 -11.65 -4.47
CA LYS A 69 -12.02 -10.72 -3.67
C LYS A 69 -12.93 -11.48 -2.69
N GLY A 70 -13.69 -12.46 -3.17
CA GLY A 70 -14.56 -13.28 -2.31
C GLY A 70 -13.79 -14.08 -1.26
N LEU A 71 -12.62 -14.62 -1.61
CA LEU A 71 -11.74 -15.29 -0.66
C LEU A 71 -11.32 -14.34 0.48
N ARG A 72 -10.87 -13.12 0.14
CA ARG A 72 -10.45 -12.10 1.12
C ARG A 72 -11.59 -11.67 2.03
N GLU A 73 -12.79 -11.49 1.49
CA GLU A 73 -14.00 -11.17 2.28
C GLU A 73 -14.31 -12.26 3.32
N GLY A 74 -13.93 -13.52 3.07
CA GLY A 74 -14.17 -14.63 3.97
C GLY A 74 -13.27 -14.67 5.22
N TYR A 75 -12.03 -14.16 5.15
CA TYR A 75 -11.10 -14.23 6.27
C TYR A 75 -10.66 -12.86 6.82
N LEU A 76 -10.81 -11.77 6.07
CA LEU A 76 -10.43 -10.45 6.56
C LEU A 76 -11.43 -9.99 7.62
N PRO A 77 -10.94 -9.52 8.78
CA PRO A 77 -11.81 -8.93 9.78
C PRO A 77 -12.49 -7.67 9.23
N ARG A 78 -13.68 -7.34 9.74
CA ARG A 78 -14.27 -6.03 9.44
C ARG A 78 -13.32 -4.94 9.92
N TYR A 79 -13.04 -4.02 9.02
CA TYR A 79 -12.19 -2.88 9.29
C TYR A 79 -12.93 -1.61 8.95
N GLN A 80 -12.97 -0.70 9.92
CA GLN A 80 -13.47 0.64 9.70
C GLN A 80 -12.27 1.57 9.55
N LYS A 81 -12.16 2.17 8.37
CA LYS A 81 -11.14 3.18 8.11
C LYS A 81 -11.34 4.36 9.06
N ASP A 82 -10.26 4.89 9.63
CA ASP A 82 -10.30 6.17 10.35
C ASP A 82 -10.62 7.30 9.35
N ASN A 83 -11.54 8.20 9.71
CA ASN A 83 -11.92 9.34 8.87
C ASN A 83 -10.74 10.29 8.59
N LYS A 84 -9.66 10.20 9.38
CA LYS A 84 -8.45 10.99 9.22
C LYS A 84 -7.37 10.30 8.37
N ALA A 85 -7.57 9.03 7.98
CA ALA A 85 -6.58 8.27 7.23
C ALA A 85 -6.13 8.98 5.94
N ASP A 86 -7.07 9.60 5.22
CA ASP A 86 -6.81 10.26 3.92
C ASP A 86 -6.93 11.79 3.98
N GLN A 87 -6.66 12.39 5.14
CA GLN A 87 -6.75 13.87 5.30
C GLN A 87 -5.83 14.64 4.34
N TRP A 88 -4.77 14.01 3.87
CA TRP A 88 -3.86 14.58 2.88
C TRP A 88 -4.59 14.89 1.55
N GLU A 89 -5.62 14.13 1.18
CA GLU A 89 -6.43 14.37 -0.02
C GLU A 89 -7.25 15.65 0.11
N THR A 90 -7.82 15.89 1.30
CA THR A 90 -8.70 17.04 1.54
C THR A 90 -7.95 18.31 1.91
N SER A 91 -6.83 18.18 2.61
CA SER A 91 -6.07 19.33 3.13
C SER A 91 -4.94 19.78 2.20
N GLY A 92 -4.55 18.95 1.23
CA GLY A 92 -3.36 19.17 0.40
C GLY A 92 -2.05 19.17 1.17
N THR A 93 -2.06 18.78 2.45
CA THR A 93 -0.89 18.81 3.35
C THR A 93 -0.59 17.41 3.87
N GLY A 94 0.68 17.03 3.89
CA GLY A 94 1.15 15.72 4.35
C GLY A 94 2.35 15.79 5.28
N ILE A 95 2.72 14.66 5.87
CA ILE A 95 3.93 14.52 6.70
C ILE A 95 5.10 14.17 5.78
N MET A 96 6.20 14.91 5.92
CA MET A 96 7.46 14.65 5.22
C MET A 96 8.58 14.53 6.25
N PHE A 97 9.34 13.43 6.19
CA PHE A 97 10.55 13.29 6.97
C PHE A 97 11.68 14.04 6.27
N LYS A 98 12.46 14.79 7.05
CA LYS A 98 13.66 15.48 6.58
C LYS A 98 14.85 15.02 7.42
N PRO A 99 16.00 14.74 6.80
CA PRO A 99 17.21 14.46 7.57
C PRO A 99 17.67 15.74 8.27
N GLU A 100 18.11 15.61 9.51
CA GLU A 100 18.69 16.70 10.31
C GLU A 100 20.03 16.21 10.88
N GLU A 101 21.09 17.00 10.69
CA GLU A 101 22.40 16.71 11.31
C GLU A 101 22.35 17.06 12.79
N THR A 102 22.76 16.14 13.65
CA THR A 102 22.79 16.34 15.10
C THR A 102 23.99 15.66 15.74
N GLN A 103 24.40 16.15 16.90
CA GLN A 103 25.50 15.57 17.67
C GLN A 103 25.04 14.24 18.27
N ILE A 104 25.65 13.14 17.84
CA ILE A 104 25.43 11.82 18.41
C ILE A 104 26.26 11.72 19.69
N ARG A 105 25.60 11.41 20.81
CA ARG A 105 26.25 11.25 22.13
C ARG A 105 27.03 9.95 22.24
#